data_AF-A0A7S0XDT8-F1
#
_entry.id   AF-A0A7S0XDT8-F1
#
_cell.length_a   1.000
_cell.length_b   1.000
_cell.length_c   1.000
_cell.angle_alpha   90.00
_cell.angle_beta   90.00
_cell.angle_gamma   90.00
#
_symmetry.space_group_name_H-M   'P 1'
#
loop_
_entity.id
_entity.type
_entity.pdbx_description
1 polymer ?
#
loop_
_entity_poly.entity_id
_entity_poly.type
_entity_poly.pdbx_seq_one_letter_code
_entity_poly.pdbx_strand_id
1 'polypeptide(L)'
;MKTNKIQHCEIESIKPDNNEIIVSENSFNKIIEKPLYLAGSFEIWSLGITTVIGGQYYGWNTNLTSGFGSYLIALFLMGTAYILLILSIAEIGSAITFSGGCFGLARVILGFYPGFIVGYLQLIEFIVYASSAMI
;
A
#
# COMPACT_ATOMS: atom_id res chain seq x y z
N MET A 1 -2.69 -19.62 18.50
CA MET A 1 -3.40 -20.30 17.41
C MET A 1 -4.90 -20.32 17.73
N LYS A 2 -5.65 -19.31 17.26
CA LYS A 2 -7.12 -19.32 17.25
C LYS A 2 -7.55 -18.86 15.85
N THR A 3 -8.01 -19.81 15.05
CA THR A 3 -8.56 -19.62 13.71
C THR A 3 -9.94 -19.00 13.83
N ASN A 4 -10.08 -17.69 13.59
CA ASN A 4 -11.41 -17.09 13.44
C ASN A 4 -11.79 -17.08 11.96
N LYS A 5 -12.90 -17.76 11.68
CA LYS A 5 -13.53 -17.86 10.37
C LYS A 5 -13.72 -16.47 9.77
N ILE A 6 -13.20 -16.30 8.56
CA ILE A 6 -13.57 -15.22 7.66
C ILE A 6 -15.05 -15.46 7.30
N GLN A 7 -15.96 -14.73 7.95
CA GLN A 7 -17.34 -14.67 7.51
C GLN A 7 -17.38 -13.77 6.28
N HIS A 8 -17.44 -14.41 5.11
CA HIS A 8 -17.90 -13.76 3.89
C HIS A 8 -19.35 -13.31 4.11
N CYS A 9 -19.58 -12.00 4.11
CA CYS A 9 -20.92 -11.41 4.04
C CYS A 9 -21.24 -11.15 2.56
N GLU A 10 -22.13 -11.96 2.00
CA GLU A 10 -22.83 -11.65 0.76
C GLU A 10 -23.58 -10.32 0.95
N ILE A 11 -23.38 -9.36 0.04
CA ILE A 11 -24.09 -8.08 0.06
C ILE A 11 -25.43 -8.32 -0.62
N GLU A 12 -26.46 -8.63 0.17
CA GLU A 12 -27.83 -8.75 -0.34
C GLU A 12 -28.34 -7.36 -0.72
N SER A 13 -28.66 -7.20 -2.01
CA SER A 13 -29.15 -5.97 -2.62
C SER A 13 -30.50 -5.54 -2.04
N ILE A 14 -30.56 -4.32 -1.51
CA ILE A 14 -31.74 -3.73 -0.84
C ILE A 14 -32.80 -3.32 -1.88
N LYS A 15 -34.05 -3.75 -1.67
CA LYS A 15 -35.25 -3.34 -2.43
C LYS A 15 -36.19 -2.54 -1.50
N PRO A 16 -36.68 -1.35 -1.90
CA PRO A 16 -37.36 -0.45 -0.98
C PRO A 16 -38.82 -0.82 -0.73
N ASP A 17 -39.16 -1.12 0.53
CA ASP A 17 -40.53 -1.18 1.06
C ASP A 17 -40.54 -0.63 2.50
N ASN A 18 -41.05 0.60 2.64
CA ASN A 18 -41.81 1.30 3.69
C ASN A 18 -41.55 1.05 5.21
N ASN A 19 -40.83 0.01 5.60
CA ASN A 19 -40.47 -0.39 6.96
C ASN A 19 -38.94 -0.33 7.22
N GLU A 20 -38.20 0.36 6.34
CA GLU A 20 -36.72 0.29 6.27
C GLU A 20 -35.96 0.97 7.42
N ILE A 21 -36.61 1.85 8.20
CA ILE A 21 -35.90 2.70 9.17
C ILE A 21 -35.37 1.89 10.38
N ILE A 22 -36.07 0.83 10.79
CA ILE A 22 -35.70 0.03 12.00
C ILE A 22 -34.67 -1.09 11.67
N VAL A 23 -34.59 -1.53 10.41
CA VAL A 23 -33.62 -2.56 9.97
C VAL A 23 -32.27 -1.92 9.60
N SER A 24 -32.28 -0.66 9.17
CA SER A 24 -31.06 0.13 8.90
C SER A 24 -30.27 0.41 10.18
N GLU A 25 -30.92 0.78 11.29
CA GLU A 25 -30.24 1.12 12.55
C GLU A 25 -29.51 -0.08 13.18
N ASN A 26 -30.10 -1.28 13.16
CA ASN A 26 -29.48 -2.50 13.71
C ASN A 26 -28.33 -3.03 12.83
N SER A 27 -28.45 -2.93 11.51
CA SER A 27 -27.34 -3.26 10.60
C SER A 27 -26.21 -2.22 10.67
N PHE A 28 -26.56 -0.95 10.83
CA PHE A 28 -25.60 0.14 11.03
C PHE A 28 -24.88 0.03 12.39
N ASN A 29 -25.59 -0.30 13.47
CA ASN A 29 -24.98 -0.58 14.77
C ASN A 29 -24.06 -1.80 14.70
N LYS A 30 -24.41 -2.84 13.93
CA LYS A 30 -23.52 -3.98 13.65
C LYS A 30 -22.27 -3.60 12.83
N ILE A 31 -22.37 -2.56 11.98
CA ILE A 31 -21.25 -1.94 11.26
C ILE A 31 -20.42 -1.02 12.19
N ILE A 32 -20.98 -0.50 13.27
CA ILE A 32 -20.22 0.27 14.28
C ILE A 32 -19.52 -0.66 15.28
N GLU A 33 -20.12 -1.81 15.61
CA GLU A 33 -19.57 -2.77 16.56
C GLU A 33 -18.39 -3.60 16.04
N LYS A 34 -18.15 -3.64 14.72
CA LYS A 34 -17.01 -4.39 14.18
C LYS A 34 -15.71 -3.84 14.80
N PRO A 35 -14.93 -4.69 15.48
CA PRO A 35 -13.74 -4.23 16.18
C PRO A 35 -12.77 -3.60 15.17
N LEU A 36 -12.29 -2.41 15.49
CA LEU A 36 -11.27 -1.74 14.72
C LEU A 36 -10.03 -2.65 14.70
N TYR A 37 -9.68 -3.15 13.53
CA TYR A 37 -8.51 -4.00 13.36
C TYR A 37 -7.25 -3.17 13.55
N LEU A 38 -6.57 -3.34 14.68
CA LEU A 38 -5.21 -2.84 14.87
C LEU A 38 -4.25 -3.85 14.25
N ALA A 39 -3.64 -3.47 13.13
CA ALA A 39 -2.63 -4.29 12.49
C ALA A 39 -1.45 -4.51 13.44
N GLY A 40 -1.09 -5.77 13.65
CA GLY A 40 0.06 -6.14 14.46
C GLY A 40 1.38 -5.83 13.74
N SER A 41 2.47 -5.68 14.48
CA SER A 41 3.80 -5.39 13.91
C SER A 41 4.23 -6.44 12.86
N PHE A 42 3.86 -7.70 13.04
CA PHE A 42 4.16 -8.77 12.08
C PHE A 42 3.40 -8.66 10.76
N GLU A 43 2.20 -8.11 10.77
CA GLU A 43 1.35 -7.97 9.58
C GLU A 43 1.81 -6.80 8.71
N ILE A 44 2.23 -5.71 9.35
CA ILE A 44 2.82 -4.56 8.64
C ILE A 44 4.18 -4.94 8.05
N TRP A 45 4.96 -5.75 8.78
CA TRP A 45 6.23 -6.28 8.29
C TRP A 45 6.05 -7.22 7.09
N SER A 46 5.07 -8.13 7.13
CA SER A 46 4.79 -9.03 6.01
C SER A 46 4.24 -8.28 4.79
N LEU A 47 3.44 -7.23 4.99
CA LEU A 47 3.02 -6.32 3.94
C LEU A 47 4.23 -5.71 3.21
N GLY A 48 5.20 -5.17 3.97
CA GLY A 48 6.40 -4.56 3.41
C GLY A 48 7.30 -5.54 2.63
N ILE A 49 7.42 -6.79 3.08
CA ILE A 49 8.21 -7.80 2.36
C ILE A 49 7.53 -8.22 1.06
N THR A 50 6.21 -8.41 1.11
CA THR A 50 5.43 -8.86 -0.04
C THR A 50 5.50 -7.84 -1.17
N THR A 51 5.43 -6.54 -0.87
CA THR A 51 5.52 -5.48 -1.88
C THR A 51 6.89 -5.39 -2.53
N VAL A 52 7.98 -5.54 -1.77
CA VAL A 52 9.35 -5.48 -2.32
C VAL A 52 9.63 -6.70 -3.20
N ILE A 53 9.32 -7.91 -2.72
CA ILE A 53 9.61 -9.14 -3.47
C ILE A 53 8.83 -9.18 -4.78
N GLY A 54 7.58 -8.71 -4.80
CA GLY A 54 6.75 -8.66 -6.01
C GLY A 54 7.39 -7.87 -7.17
N GLY A 55 8.19 -6.84 -6.88
CA GLY A 55 8.83 -6.01 -7.89
C GLY A 55 10.17 -6.53 -8.42
N GLN A 56 10.90 -7.36 -7.65
CA GLN A 56 12.26 -7.79 -8.02
C GLN A 56 12.31 -8.90 -9.09
N TYR A 57 11.18 -9.52 -9.40
CA TYR A 57 11.12 -10.59 -10.40
C TYR A 57 11.25 -10.10 -11.85
N TYR A 58 11.09 -8.79 -12.08
CA TYR A 58 11.22 -8.23 -13.41
C TYR A 58 12.69 -7.93 -13.78
N GLY A 59 13.12 -8.37 -14.95
CA GLY A 59 14.39 -7.95 -15.56
C GLY A 59 15.66 -8.67 -15.10
N TRP A 60 15.62 -9.64 -14.18
CA TRP A 60 16.83 -10.38 -13.73
C TRP A 60 17.60 -11.00 -14.91
N ASN A 61 16.90 -11.65 -15.85
CA ASN A 61 17.52 -12.31 -17.01
C ASN A 61 18.25 -11.33 -17.95
N THR A 62 17.65 -10.15 -18.18
CA THR A 62 18.24 -9.09 -19.01
C THR A 62 19.50 -8.52 -18.36
N ASN A 63 19.49 -8.34 -17.04
CA ASN A 63 20.65 -7.86 -16.30
C ASN A 63 21.80 -8.86 -16.28
N LEU A 64 21.52 -10.16 -16.12
CA LEU A 64 22.55 -11.20 -16.18
C LEU A 64 23.23 -11.31 -17.56
N THR A 65 22.49 -11.03 -18.64
CA THR A 65 23.05 -10.99 -20.00
C THR A 65 24.15 -9.91 -20.14
N SER A 66 24.11 -8.85 -19.32
CA SER A 66 25.11 -7.77 -19.29
C SER A 66 26.38 -8.12 -18.49
N GLY A 67 26.43 -9.31 -17.87
CA GLY A 67 27.54 -9.81 -17.08
C GLY A 67 27.25 -9.91 -15.58
N PHE A 68 27.77 -10.96 -14.92
CA PHE A 68 27.51 -11.22 -13.50
C PHE A 68 28.17 -10.18 -12.57
N GLY A 69 29.38 -9.74 -12.88
CA GLY A 69 30.12 -8.78 -12.05
C GLY A 69 29.51 -7.38 -12.05
N SER A 70 29.07 -6.90 -13.23
CA SER A 70 28.36 -5.61 -13.38
C SER A 70 26.98 -5.65 -12.72
N TYR A 71 26.29 -6.80 -12.77
CA TYR A 71 25.01 -6.96 -12.08
C TYR A 71 25.15 -6.92 -10.56
N LEU A 72 26.15 -7.60 -9.98
CA LEU A 72 26.38 -7.60 -8.53
C LEU A 72 26.71 -6.20 -7.99
N ILE A 73 27.56 -5.44 -8.68
CA ILE A 73 27.91 -4.09 -8.23
C ILE A 73 26.71 -3.13 -8.35
N ALA A 74 25.90 -3.27 -9.40
CA ALA A 74 24.68 -2.48 -9.57
C ALA A 74 23.64 -2.79 -8.46
N LEU A 75 23.45 -4.07 -8.12
CA LEU A 75 22.58 -4.49 -7.03
C LEU A 75 23.03 -3.91 -5.68
N PHE A 76 24.34 -3.93 -5.39
CA PHE A 76 24.86 -3.39 -4.14
C PHE A 76 24.71 -1.87 -4.06
N LEU A 77 25.02 -1.16 -5.15
CA LEU A 77 24.87 0.30 -5.23
C LEU A 77 23.40 0.74 -5.09
N MET A 78 22.49 0.08 -5.79
CA MET A 78 21.06 0.38 -5.68
C MET A 78 20.48 -0.04 -4.33
N GLY A 79 20.92 -1.17 -3.77
CA GLY A 79 20.49 -1.64 -2.45
C GLY A 79 20.88 -0.67 -1.33
N THR A 80 22.11 -0.16 -1.35
CA THR A 80 22.56 0.85 -0.38
C THR A 80 21.82 2.17 -0.52
N ALA A 81 21.63 2.67 -1.76
CA ALA A 81 20.82 3.86 -2.02
C ALA A 81 19.37 3.71 -1.52
N TYR A 82 18.78 2.54 -1.70
CA TYR A 82 17.43 2.23 -1.26
C TYR A 82 17.29 2.20 0.28
N ILE A 83 18.27 1.62 0.99
CA ILE A 83 18.30 1.64 2.47
C ILE A 83 18.35 3.07 3.00
N LEU A 84 19.21 3.93 2.42
CA LEU A 84 19.30 5.33 2.80
C LEU A 84 17.98 6.07 2.58
N LEU A 85 17.33 5.84 1.43
CA LEU A 85 16.02 6.40 1.13
C LEU A 85 14.96 6.00 2.15
N ILE A 86 14.88 4.71 2.51
CA ILE A 86 13.91 4.22 3.51
C ILE A 86 14.16 4.87 4.87
N LEU A 87 15.43 5.03 5.28
CA LEU A 87 15.76 5.67 6.56
C LEU A 87 15.29 7.13 6.60
N SER A 88 15.47 7.89 5.51
CA SER A 88 14.94 9.25 5.40
C SER A 88 13.42 9.30 5.48
N ILE A 89 12.73 8.36 4.82
CA ILE A 89 11.26 8.27 4.88
C ILE A 89 10.79 7.86 6.27
N ALA A 90 11.53 7.00 6.97
CA ALA A 90 11.22 6.58 8.33
C ALA A 90 11.36 7.73 9.34
N GLU A 91 12.37 8.60 9.20
CA GLU A 91 12.53 9.80 10.03
C GLU A 91 11.31 10.74 9.89
N ILE A 92 10.91 10.99 8.64
CA ILE A 92 9.74 11.81 8.32
C ILE A 92 8.44 11.13 8.80
N GLY A 93 8.32 9.82 8.58
CA GLY A 93 7.13 9.04 8.92
C GLY A 93 6.90 8.92 10.43
N SER A 94 7.96 8.90 11.25
CA SER A 94 7.83 8.91 12.71
C SER A 94 7.36 10.26 13.25
N ALA A 95 7.59 11.36 12.54
CA ALA A 95 7.15 12.69 12.94
C ALA A 95 5.68 12.97 12.55
N ILE A 96 5.14 12.25 11.57
CA ILE A 96 3.83 12.52 10.97
C ILE A 96 2.94 11.26 11.08
N THR A 97 2.08 11.21 12.10
CA THR A 97 1.17 10.07 12.34
C THR A 97 -0.12 10.19 11.54
N PHE A 98 -0.03 10.10 10.22
CA PHE A 98 -1.20 10.16 9.33
C PHE A 98 -1.14 9.06 8.26
N SER A 99 -2.31 8.48 7.96
CA SER A 99 -2.48 7.47 6.91
C SER A 99 -2.85 8.13 5.58
N GLY A 100 -1.89 8.22 4.65
CA GLY A 100 -2.18 8.66 3.28
C GLY A 100 -1.02 8.69 2.29
N GLY A 101 0.01 7.87 2.51
CA GLY A 101 1.08 7.61 1.56
C GLY A 101 1.88 8.85 1.14
N CYS A 102 2.56 8.74 -0.01
CA CYS A 102 3.47 9.75 -0.56
C CYS A 102 2.78 11.11 -0.77
N PHE A 103 1.54 11.08 -1.27
CA PHE A 103 0.74 12.29 -1.54
C PHE A 103 0.47 13.09 -0.27
N GLY A 104 -0.03 12.44 0.78
CA GLY A 104 -0.35 13.16 2.01
C GLY A 104 0.90 13.63 2.76
N LEU A 105 2.01 12.88 2.69
CA LEU A 105 3.31 13.35 3.19
C LEU A 105 3.79 14.60 2.43
N ALA A 106 3.70 14.61 1.10
CA ALA A 106 4.11 15.76 0.28
C ALA A 106 3.28 17.02 0.58
N ARG A 107 1.99 16.87 0.90
CA ARG A 107 1.11 17.98 1.30
C ARG A 107 1.49 18.58 2.65
N VAL A 108 1.89 17.75 3.60
CA VAL A 108 2.31 18.20 4.94
C VAL A 108 3.66 18.92 4.89
N ILE A 109 4.58 18.47 4.03
CA ILE A 109 5.96 18.98 4.01
C ILE A 109 6.14 20.17 3.07
N LEU A 110 5.56 20.11 1.86
CA LEU A 110 5.86 21.05 0.77
C LEU A 110 4.69 21.99 0.43
N GLY A 111 3.50 21.77 0.99
CA GLY A 111 2.32 22.61 0.77
C GLY A 111 1.46 22.21 -0.44
N PHE A 112 0.62 23.13 -0.92
CA PHE A 112 -0.51 22.80 -1.81
C PHE A 112 -0.06 22.32 -3.20
N TYR A 113 0.69 23.16 -3.91
CA TYR A 113 1.11 22.93 -5.30
C TYR A 113 1.96 21.66 -5.50
N PRO A 114 3.07 21.45 -4.75
CA PRO A 114 3.91 20.27 -4.93
C PRO A 114 3.19 18.98 -4.54
N GLY A 115 2.32 19.00 -3.52
CA GLY A 115 1.53 17.82 -3.18
C GLY A 115 0.57 17.39 -4.29
N PHE A 116 -0.02 18.33 -5.03
CA PHE A 116 -0.86 17.98 -6.19
C PHE A 116 -0.05 17.30 -7.31
N ILE A 117 1.16 17.82 -7.59
CA ILE A 117 2.06 17.24 -8.60
C ILE A 117 2.47 15.81 -8.21
N VAL A 118 2.85 15.60 -6.94
CA VAL A 118 3.22 14.26 -6.44
C VAL A 118 2.04 13.28 -6.56
N GLY A 119 0.81 13.72 -6.27
CA GLY A 119 -0.38 12.88 -6.44
C GLY A 119 -0.62 12.48 -7.90
N TYR A 120 -0.44 13.41 -8.84
CA TYR A 120 -0.58 13.13 -10.28
C TYR A 120 0.51 12.18 -10.79
N LEU A 121 1.76 12.38 -10.36
CA LEU A 121 2.87 11.49 -10.71
C LEU A 121 2.66 10.07 -10.16
N GLN A 122 2.17 9.95 -8.92
CA GLN A 122 1.86 8.66 -8.30
C GLN A 122 0.77 7.92 -9.08
N LEU A 123 -0.24 8.62 -9.58
CA LEU A 123 -1.27 8.03 -10.43
C LEU A 123 -0.67 7.48 -11.73
N ILE A 124 0.19 8.24 -12.39
CA ILE A 124 0.89 7.79 -13.62
C ILE A 124 1.75 6.56 -13.33
N GLU A 125 2.50 6.57 -12.23
CA GLU A 125 3.33 5.44 -11.81
C GLU A 125 2.50 4.15 -11.70
N PHE A 126 1.34 4.20 -11.03
CA PHE A 126 0.48 3.03 -10.89
C PHE A 126 -0.13 2.56 -12.22
N ILE A 127 -0.46 3.47 -13.13
CA ILE A 127 -0.94 3.11 -14.48
C ILE A 127 0.17 2.40 -15.27
N VAL A 128 1.39 2.92 -15.26
CA VAL A 128 2.53 2.33 -15.98
C VAL A 128 2.88 0.96 -15.39
N TYR A 129 2.88 0.83 -14.06
CA TYR A 129 3.12 -0.44 -13.39
C TYR A 129 2.10 -1.49 -13.82
N ALA A 130 0.81 -1.16 -13.78
CA ALA A 130 -0.27 -2.05 -14.23
C ALA A 130 -0.13 -2.44 -15.71
N SER A 131 0.27 -1.49 -16.58
CA SER A 131 0.49 -1.77 -18.00
C SER A 131 1.70 -2.68 -18.24
N SER A 132 2.78 -2.52 -17.48
CA SER A 132 3.99 -3.33 -17.63
C SER A 132 3.82 -4.77 -17.15
N ALA A 133 2.86 -5.02 -16.26
CA ALA A 133 2.55 -6.36 -15.75
C ALA A 133 1.72 -7.21 -16.73
N MET A 134 1.17 -6.63 -17.81
CA MET A 134 0.31 -7.32 -18.78
C MET A 134 1.05 -7.82 -20.03
N ILE A 135 2.39 -7.77 -20.04
CA ILE A 135 3.28 -8.26 -21.11
C ILE A 135 4.23 -9.29 -20.55
#